data_AF-A0A925EJI5-F1
#
_entry.id   AF-A0A925EJI5-F1
#
_cell.length_a   1.000
_cell.length_b   1.000
_cell.length_c   1.000
_cell.angle_alpha   90.00
_cell.angle_beta   90.00
_cell.angle_gamma   90.00
#
_symmetry.space_group_name_H-M   'P 1'
#
loop_
_entity.id
_entity.type
_entity.pdbx_description
1 polymer ?
#
loop_
_entity_poly.entity_id
_entity_poly.type
_entity_poly.pdbx_seq_one_letter_code
_entity_poly.pdbx_strand_id
1 'polypeptide(L)'
;MNHKTFRFPFHGWLGLSLVIIFWILNWALSGARTHWGFFPLWLGYCLSIDGLVFWRTGTSLLTRSWRKYIGLFIVSAPVWWIFELLNIRTQNWTYVGAEIFSPLEYAFWTIISFTTVIPAVFGSAEFFASFDFIKRIKRGAIIGTDQRTTLSFFILGWLMLVLLLIWPHIFFGFIWLSIYFILEPINVWLGNRSLAEWTNKGDWSPVIALWLGVLLTAFFWEMWNYYSFPKWIYHVPWGNWLHIFEMPLLGYGGYLPFALELYALYHLVIGLFGDKSSEYVKVLSES
;
A
#
# COMPACT_ATOMS: atom_id res chain seq x y z
N MET A 1 -22.70 10.58 20.07
CA MET A 1 -21.69 9.69 20.67
C MET A 1 -20.65 10.58 21.33
N ASN A 2 -20.40 10.44 22.64
CA ASN A 2 -19.34 11.17 23.32
C ASN A 2 -17.99 10.74 22.73
N HIS A 3 -17.39 11.57 21.89
CA HIS A 3 -16.02 11.36 21.44
C HIS A 3 -15.12 11.49 22.67
N LYS A 4 -14.69 10.37 23.26
CA LYS A 4 -13.53 10.37 24.15
C LYS A 4 -12.35 10.84 23.31
N THR A 5 -11.97 12.10 23.47
CA THR A 5 -10.80 12.67 22.81
C THR A 5 -9.57 12.15 23.54
N PHE A 6 -8.84 11.23 22.92
CA PHE A 6 -7.54 10.81 23.44
C PHE A 6 -6.53 11.95 23.27
N ARG A 7 -5.42 11.91 24.00
CA ARG A 7 -4.30 12.83 23.74
C ARG A 7 -3.51 12.33 22.55
N PHE A 8 -3.04 13.24 21.70
CA PHE A 8 -2.17 12.88 20.57
C PHE A 8 -0.87 12.27 21.11
N PRO A 9 -0.46 11.07 20.66
CA PRO A 9 0.64 10.34 21.28
C PRO A 9 2.01 10.90 20.85
N PHE A 10 3.04 10.66 21.66
CA PHE A 10 4.40 11.13 21.40
C PHE A 10 4.95 10.68 20.04
N HIS A 11 4.72 9.41 19.65
CA HIS A 11 5.19 8.90 18.36
C HIS A 11 4.56 9.66 17.18
N GLY A 12 3.33 10.17 17.32
CA GLY A 12 2.69 11.02 16.31
C GLY A 12 3.43 12.35 16.14
N TRP A 13 3.82 12.99 17.24
CA TRP A 13 4.62 14.23 17.20
C TRP A 13 6.01 14.01 16.61
N LEU A 14 6.66 12.89 16.97
CA LEU A 14 7.91 12.48 16.35
C LEU A 14 7.73 12.29 14.84
N GLY A 15 6.64 11.64 14.44
CA GLY A 15 6.29 11.44 13.04
C GLY A 15 6.16 12.75 12.27
N LEU A 16 5.40 13.71 12.80
CA LEU A 16 5.22 15.02 12.17
C LEU A 16 6.54 15.78 12.05
N SER A 17 7.39 15.68 13.08
CA SER A 17 8.71 16.30 13.08
C SER A 17 9.60 15.72 11.98
N LEU A 18 9.62 14.39 11.83
CA LEU A 18 10.34 13.71 10.77
C LEU A 18 9.83 14.12 9.38
N VAL A 19 8.50 14.18 9.19
CA VAL A 19 7.93 14.62 7.91
C VAL A 19 8.38 16.03 7.57
N ILE A 20 8.24 16.99 8.49
CA ILE A 20 8.61 18.39 8.24
C ILE A 20 10.09 18.51 7.91
N ILE A 21 10.96 17.89 8.72
CA ILE A 21 12.41 17.99 8.54
C ILE A 21 12.81 17.36 7.20
N PHE A 22 12.45 16.10 6.95
CA PHE A 22 12.93 15.39 5.76
C PHE A 22 12.23 15.81 4.47
N TRP A 23 11.00 16.34 4.54
CA TRP A 23 10.40 17.00 3.39
C TRP A 23 11.21 18.25 3.01
N ILE A 24 11.47 19.15 3.95
CA ILE A 24 12.24 20.37 3.69
C ILE A 24 13.63 20.01 3.17
N LEU A 25 14.34 19.10 3.83
CA LEU A 25 15.69 18.69 3.38
C LEU A 25 15.65 18.08 1.98
N ASN A 26 14.69 17.20 1.69
CA ASN A 26 14.61 16.52 0.40
C ASN A 26 14.29 17.48 -0.76
N TRP A 27 13.55 18.57 -0.51
CA TRP A 27 13.20 19.55 -1.55
C TRP A 27 14.17 20.73 -1.64
N ALA A 28 14.81 21.12 -0.54
CA ALA A 28 15.68 22.30 -0.50
C ALA A 28 17.14 21.97 -0.85
N LEU A 29 17.62 20.76 -0.57
CA LEU A 29 19.00 20.39 -0.86
C LEU A 29 19.18 19.94 -2.31
N SER A 30 20.38 20.22 -2.85
CA SER A 30 20.82 19.71 -4.15
C SER A 30 21.44 18.30 -4.05
N GLY A 31 21.61 17.63 -5.18
CA GLY A 31 22.28 16.34 -5.27
C GLY A 31 21.36 15.15 -5.02
N ALA A 32 21.94 13.97 -4.82
CA ALA A 32 21.19 12.76 -4.52
C ALA A 32 20.91 12.71 -3.02
N ARG A 33 19.78 13.23 -2.55
CA ARG A 33 19.39 13.27 -1.12
C ARG A 33 18.23 12.35 -0.79
N THR A 34 17.43 11.99 -1.79
CA THR A 34 16.25 11.16 -1.56
C THR A 34 16.63 9.78 -1.08
N HIS A 35 17.78 9.24 -1.50
CA HIS A 35 18.21 7.91 -1.07
C HIS A 35 18.30 7.76 0.46
N TRP A 36 18.79 8.77 1.19
CA TRP A 36 18.81 8.79 2.66
C TRP A 36 17.61 9.51 3.29
N GLY A 37 16.97 10.43 2.57
CA GLY A 37 15.84 11.23 3.06
C GLY A 37 14.48 10.54 2.95
N PHE A 38 14.34 9.56 2.06
CA PHE A 38 13.06 8.90 1.77
C PHE A 38 12.54 8.10 2.96
N PHE A 39 13.37 7.22 3.52
CA PHE A 39 12.96 6.36 4.64
C PHE A 39 12.50 7.15 5.87
N PRO A 40 13.26 8.11 6.41
CA PRO A 40 12.82 8.85 7.59
C PRO A 40 11.58 9.72 7.31
N LEU A 41 11.41 10.24 6.09
CA LEU A 41 10.18 10.94 5.69
C LEU A 41 8.96 10.01 5.76
N TRP A 42 9.04 8.83 5.18
CA TRP A 42 7.94 7.85 5.17
C TRP A 42 7.72 7.16 6.51
N LEU A 43 8.77 6.93 7.30
CA LEU A 43 8.64 6.53 8.69
C LEU A 43 7.88 7.61 9.47
N GLY A 44 8.22 8.88 9.23
CA GLY A 44 7.51 10.04 9.77
C GLY A 44 6.01 10.01 9.43
N TYR A 45 5.68 9.75 8.17
CA TYR A 45 4.30 9.58 7.72
C TYR A 45 3.58 8.45 8.46
N CYS A 46 4.19 7.26 8.52
CA CYS A 46 3.62 6.08 9.17
C CYS A 46 3.32 6.35 10.66
N LEU A 47 4.25 7.00 11.38
CA LEU A 47 4.07 7.37 12.78
C LEU A 47 3.02 8.48 12.97
N SER A 48 2.95 9.44 12.06
CA SER A 48 1.95 10.52 12.10
C SER A 48 0.54 9.98 11.94
N ILE A 49 0.34 9.12 10.92
CA ILE A 49 -0.95 8.48 10.66
C ILE A 49 -1.33 7.53 11.80
N ASP A 50 -0.40 6.72 12.31
CA ASP A 50 -0.65 5.85 13.46
C ASP A 50 -1.08 6.68 14.70
N GLY A 51 -0.42 7.81 14.94
CA GLY A 51 -0.81 8.76 16.00
C GLY A 51 -2.20 9.37 15.80
N LEU A 52 -2.59 9.67 14.56
CA LEU A 52 -3.94 10.15 14.22
C LEU A 52 -5.00 9.08 14.45
N VAL A 53 -4.70 7.81 14.10
CA VAL A 53 -5.57 6.67 14.40
C VAL A 53 -5.75 6.56 15.91
N PHE A 54 -4.66 6.50 16.68
CA PHE A 54 -4.72 6.41 18.14
C PHE A 54 -5.51 7.56 18.76
N TRP A 55 -5.30 8.79 18.27
CA TRP A 55 -6.03 9.96 18.74
C TRP A 55 -7.55 9.84 18.56
N ARG A 56 -7.99 9.20 17.47
CA ARG A 56 -9.41 9.04 17.12
C ARG A 56 -10.07 7.83 17.79
N THR A 57 -9.35 6.72 17.94
CA THR A 57 -9.94 5.42 18.33
C THR A 57 -9.44 4.91 19.69
N GLY A 58 -8.36 5.47 20.23
CA GLY A 58 -7.68 5.02 21.45
C GLY A 58 -6.76 3.81 21.24
N THR A 59 -6.59 3.36 19.99
CA THR A 59 -5.73 2.23 19.62
C THR A 59 -5.18 2.42 18.21
N SER A 60 -4.03 1.86 17.89
CA SER A 60 -3.43 1.94 16.55
C SER A 60 -2.61 0.68 16.26
N LEU A 61 -2.01 0.58 15.08
CA LEU A 61 -1.16 -0.57 14.74
C LEU A 61 0.02 -0.64 15.74
N LEU A 62 0.75 0.47 15.90
CA LEU A 62 1.90 0.52 16.79
C LEU A 62 1.54 0.25 18.25
N THR A 63 0.45 0.84 18.77
CA THR A 63 0.09 0.66 20.19
C THR A 63 -0.49 -0.71 20.50
N ARG A 64 -1.07 -1.40 19.50
CA ARG A 64 -1.52 -2.80 19.67
C ARG A 64 -0.35 -3.76 19.78
N SER A 65 0.67 -3.61 18.93
CA SER A 65 1.86 -4.44 18.99
C SER A 65 3.01 -3.85 18.18
N TRP A 66 4.04 -3.35 18.88
CA TRP A 66 5.24 -2.85 18.23
C TRP A 66 5.96 -3.92 17.38
N ARG A 67 5.89 -5.20 17.80
CA ARG A 67 6.49 -6.32 17.05
C ARG A 67 5.77 -6.55 15.73
N LYS A 68 4.43 -6.59 15.75
CA LYS A 68 3.64 -6.72 14.51
C LYS A 68 3.77 -5.48 13.63
N TYR A 69 3.93 -4.29 14.22
CA TYR A 69 4.18 -3.06 13.47
C TYR A 69 5.50 -3.12 12.70
N ILE A 70 6.60 -3.50 13.36
CA ILE A 70 7.88 -3.76 12.68
C ILE A 70 7.73 -4.87 11.63
N GLY A 71 6.93 -5.90 11.92
CA GLY A 71 6.59 -6.94 10.95
C GLY A 71 6.01 -6.40 9.63
N LEU A 72 5.21 -5.33 9.67
CA LEU A 72 4.71 -4.68 8.44
C LEU A 72 5.86 -4.14 7.58
N PHE A 73 6.87 -3.54 8.19
CA PHE A 73 8.03 -3.02 7.48
C PHE A 73 8.86 -4.15 6.84
N ILE A 74 9.05 -5.24 7.59
CA ILE A 74 9.80 -6.42 7.12
C ILE A 74 9.09 -7.07 5.93
N VAL A 75 7.76 -7.22 5.98
CA VAL A 75 6.98 -7.84 4.89
C VAL A 75 6.87 -6.92 3.67
N SER A 76 6.90 -5.60 3.86
CA SER A 76 6.74 -4.62 2.78
C SER A 76 7.84 -4.70 1.71
N ALA A 77 9.10 -4.86 2.10
CA ALA A 77 10.21 -4.93 1.15
C ALA A 77 10.11 -6.11 0.16
N PRO A 78 9.98 -7.38 0.59
CA PRO A 78 9.86 -8.50 -0.33
C PRO A 78 8.59 -8.42 -1.18
N VAL A 79 7.49 -7.87 -0.64
CA VAL A 79 6.26 -7.60 -1.40
C VAL A 79 6.53 -6.64 -2.54
N TRP A 80 7.19 -5.51 -2.29
CA TRP A 80 7.50 -4.56 -3.36
C TRP A 80 8.46 -5.14 -4.41
N TRP A 81 9.41 -5.99 -4.00
CA TRP A 81 10.30 -6.67 -4.95
C TRP A 81 9.56 -7.54 -5.98
N ILE A 82 8.38 -8.07 -5.65
CA ILE A 82 7.53 -8.77 -6.65
C ILE A 82 7.15 -7.81 -7.78
N PHE A 83 6.76 -6.58 -7.45
CA PHE A 83 6.41 -5.55 -8.41
C PHE A 83 7.61 -5.08 -9.22
N GLU A 84 8.79 -4.94 -8.59
CA GLU A 84 10.03 -4.65 -9.32
C GLU A 84 10.39 -5.76 -10.32
N LEU A 85 10.23 -7.04 -9.94
CA LEU A 85 10.46 -8.17 -10.85
C LEU A 85 9.53 -8.14 -12.06
N LEU A 86 8.24 -7.80 -11.86
CA LEU A 86 7.30 -7.61 -12.97
C LEU A 86 7.65 -6.35 -13.78
N ASN A 87 8.12 -5.29 -13.12
CA ASN A 87 8.51 -4.04 -13.76
C ASN A 87 9.74 -4.19 -14.66
N ILE A 88 10.64 -5.15 -14.41
CA ILE A 88 11.70 -5.50 -15.37
C ILE A 88 11.09 -5.78 -16.75
N ARG A 89 9.94 -6.43 -16.80
CA ARG A 89 9.25 -6.77 -18.05
C ARG A 89 8.38 -5.64 -18.59
N THR A 90 7.67 -4.91 -17.73
CA THR A 90 6.69 -3.89 -18.16
C THR A 90 7.31 -2.52 -18.39
N GLN A 91 8.38 -2.18 -17.65
CA GLN A 91 9.01 -0.85 -17.65
C GLN A 91 7.99 0.26 -17.37
N ASN A 92 7.02 0.00 -16.49
CA ASN A 92 5.98 0.95 -16.09
C ASN A 92 6.55 2.15 -15.33
N TRP A 93 7.65 1.96 -14.61
CA TRP A 93 8.43 3.04 -14.00
C TRP A 93 9.93 2.81 -14.14
N THR A 94 10.68 3.90 -14.14
CA THR A 94 12.16 3.88 -14.18
C THR A 94 12.73 4.84 -13.14
N TYR A 95 13.82 4.44 -12.49
CA TYR A 95 14.52 5.26 -11.50
C TYR A 95 15.61 6.10 -12.18
N VAL A 96 15.46 7.42 -12.11
CA VAL A 96 16.43 8.40 -12.60
C VAL A 96 17.36 8.79 -11.45
N GLY A 97 18.68 8.80 -11.70
CA GLY A 97 19.70 9.03 -10.68
C GLY A 97 20.15 7.76 -9.95
N ALA A 98 19.65 6.59 -10.35
CA ALA A 98 20.07 5.30 -9.81
C ALA A 98 21.51 4.95 -10.22
N GLU A 99 21.94 5.42 -11.40
CA GLU A 99 23.27 5.26 -11.98
C GLU A 99 24.41 5.92 -11.17
N ILE A 100 24.06 6.77 -10.20
CA ILE A 100 25.02 7.45 -9.31
C ILE A 100 25.58 6.49 -8.25
N PHE A 101 24.86 5.40 -7.97
CA PHE A 101 25.19 4.47 -6.89
C PHE A 101 25.84 3.20 -7.43
N SER A 102 26.72 2.60 -6.62
CA SER A 102 27.10 1.21 -6.88
C SER A 102 25.88 0.28 -6.75
N PRO A 103 25.89 -0.90 -7.39
CA PRO A 103 24.78 -1.84 -7.30
C PRO A 103 24.40 -2.22 -5.86
N LEU A 104 25.38 -2.33 -4.96
CA LEU A 104 25.15 -2.68 -3.56
C LEU A 104 24.52 -1.52 -2.77
N GLU A 105 25.01 -0.29 -2.97
CA GLU A 105 24.43 0.91 -2.34
C GLU A 105 23.00 1.14 -2.82
N TYR A 106 22.77 1.00 -4.14
CA TYR A 106 21.44 1.10 -4.71
C TYR A 106 20.49 0.07 -4.09
N ALA A 107 20.91 -1.20 -4.03
CA ALA A 107 20.11 -2.27 -3.43
C ALA A 107 19.78 -2.00 -1.95
N PHE A 108 20.77 -1.54 -1.17
CA PHE A 108 20.58 -1.21 0.24
C PHE A 108 19.52 -0.11 0.44
N TRP A 109 19.66 1.04 -0.22
CA TRP A 109 18.73 2.16 -0.09
C TRP A 109 17.34 1.83 -0.61
N THR A 110 17.27 1.05 -1.70
CA THR A 110 16.03 0.61 -2.31
C THR A 110 15.25 -0.34 -1.39
N ILE A 111 15.92 -1.34 -0.80
CA ILE A 111 15.30 -2.26 0.17
C ILE A 111 14.71 -1.48 1.34
N ILE A 112 15.48 -0.55 1.92
CA ILE A 112 15.03 0.27 3.05
C ILE A 112 13.79 1.09 2.65
N SER A 113 13.81 1.73 1.47
CA SER A 113 12.67 2.51 0.98
C SER A 113 11.41 1.66 0.84
N PHE A 114 11.54 0.45 0.28
CA PHE A 114 10.42 -0.48 0.09
C PHE A 114 9.80 -1.01 1.38
N THR A 115 10.49 -0.92 2.52
CA THR A 115 9.91 -1.31 3.82
C THR A 115 8.71 -0.45 4.23
N THR A 116 8.52 0.73 3.63
CA THR A 116 7.55 1.72 4.14
C THR A 116 6.15 1.63 3.53
N VAL A 117 5.98 0.87 2.43
CA VAL A 117 4.75 0.87 1.62
C VAL A 117 3.55 0.28 2.38
N ILE A 118 3.66 -0.96 2.87
CA ILE A 118 2.58 -1.61 3.63
C ILE A 118 2.19 -0.82 4.89
N PRO A 119 3.10 -0.43 5.79
CA PRO A 119 2.71 0.31 6.99
C PRO A 119 2.05 1.65 6.67
N ALA A 120 2.47 2.34 5.61
CA ALA A 120 1.84 3.58 5.16
C ALA A 120 0.40 3.34 4.68
N VAL A 121 0.19 2.36 3.80
CA VAL A 121 -1.13 2.05 3.23
C VAL A 121 -2.09 1.55 4.29
N PHE A 122 -1.68 0.59 5.12
CA PHE A 122 -2.55 0.01 6.14
C PHE A 122 -2.85 0.97 7.29
N GLY A 123 -1.87 1.78 7.71
CA GLY A 123 -2.11 2.84 8.70
C GLY A 123 -3.14 3.84 8.19
N SER A 124 -3.04 4.23 6.91
CA SER A 124 -3.97 5.17 6.28
C SER A 124 -5.35 4.56 6.08
N ALA A 125 -5.41 3.27 5.72
CA ALA A 125 -6.67 2.55 5.62
C ALA A 125 -7.39 2.48 6.97
N GLU A 126 -6.66 2.21 8.06
CA GLU A 126 -7.23 2.21 9.41
C GLU A 126 -7.69 3.62 9.86
N PHE A 127 -6.95 4.66 9.45
CA PHE A 127 -7.39 6.03 9.65
C PHE A 127 -8.74 6.29 9.00
N PHE A 128 -8.93 5.90 7.73
CA PHE A 128 -10.24 6.04 7.07
C PHE A 128 -11.32 5.12 7.68
N ALA A 129 -10.98 3.89 8.06
CA ALA A 129 -11.90 2.97 8.73
C ALA A 129 -12.45 3.51 10.06
N SER A 130 -11.73 4.44 10.71
CA SER A 130 -12.19 5.11 11.93
C SER A 130 -13.35 6.09 11.73
N PHE A 131 -13.70 6.45 10.48
CA PHE A 131 -14.78 7.40 10.21
C PHE A 131 -16.12 6.69 10.01
N ASP A 132 -17.18 7.25 10.59
CA ASP A 132 -18.52 6.65 10.52
C ASP A 132 -19.11 6.61 9.11
N PHE A 133 -18.69 7.50 8.20
CA PHE A 133 -19.18 7.46 6.83
C PHE A 133 -18.73 6.19 6.09
N ILE A 134 -17.52 5.68 6.37
CA ILE A 134 -17.03 4.42 5.80
C ILE A 134 -17.90 3.26 6.27
N LYS A 135 -18.23 3.23 7.56
CA LYS A 135 -19.08 2.18 8.16
C LYS A 135 -20.50 2.14 7.59
N ARG A 136 -20.95 3.22 6.94
CA ARG A 136 -22.28 3.31 6.32
C ARG A 136 -22.27 2.75 4.90
N ILE A 137 -21.11 2.60 4.25
CA ILE A 137 -21.00 2.13 2.87
C ILE A 137 -20.93 0.59 2.85
N LYS A 138 -22.05 -0.04 3.20
CA LYS A 138 -22.17 -1.51 3.30
C LYS A 138 -22.82 -2.18 2.09
N ARG A 139 -23.04 -1.46 0.99
CA ARG A 139 -23.84 -1.98 -0.14
C ARG A 139 -23.02 -1.93 -1.43
N GLY A 140 -22.42 -3.05 -1.78
CA GLY A 140 -21.87 -3.29 -3.10
C GLY A 140 -22.24 -4.67 -3.63
N ALA A 141 -21.63 -5.05 -4.76
CA ALA A 141 -21.86 -6.35 -5.36
C ALA A 141 -21.44 -7.48 -4.39
N ILE A 142 -22.22 -8.57 -4.37
CA ILE A 142 -21.86 -9.76 -3.59
C ILE A 142 -20.85 -10.57 -4.39
N ILE A 143 -19.61 -10.62 -3.90
CA ILE A 143 -18.55 -11.46 -4.45
C ILE A 143 -18.34 -12.59 -3.47
N GLY A 144 -18.79 -13.78 -3.84
CA GLY A 144 -18.82 -14.95 -2.97
C GLY A 144 -17.46 -15.64 -2.81
N THR A 145 -17.36 -16.44 -1.75
CA THR A 145 -16.22 -17.35 -1.51
C THR A 145 -16.46 -18.74 -2.07
N ASP A 146 -17.44 -18.91 -2.96
CA ASP A 146 -17.76 -20.20 -3.55
C ASP A 146 -16.66 -20.67 -4.52
N GLN A 147 -16.63 -21.98 -4.78
CA GLN A 147 -15.61 -22.60 -5.61
C GLN A 147 -15.57 -22.03 -7.03
N ARG A 148 -16.73 -21.68 -7.62
CA ARG A 148 -16.79 -21.15 -8.98
C ARG A 148 -16.19 -19.75 -9.04
N THR A 149 -16.53 -18.89 -8.09
CA THR A 149 -15.99 -17.52 -8.02
C THR A 149 -14.49 -17.52 -7.78
N THR A 150 -14.03 -18.25 -6.76
CA THR A 150 -12.59 -18.35 -6.42
C THR A 150 -11.76 -18.96 -7.54
N LEU A 151 -12.23 -20.03 -8.18
CA LEU A 151 -11.54 -20.64 -9.32
C LEU A 151 -11.50 -19.70 -10.53
N SER A 152 -12.58 -18.97 -10.78
CA SER A 152 -12.64 -17.99 -11.88
C SER A 152 -11.65 -16.85 -11.65
N PHE A 153 -11.56 -16.31 -10.42
CA PHE A 153 -10.55 -15.32 -10.06
C PHE A 153 -9.13 -15.86 -10.28
N PHE A 154 -8.86 -17.07 -9.81
CA PHE A 154 -7.54 -17.68 -9.94
C PHE A 154 -7.12 -17.89 -11.40
N ILE A 155 -8.01 -18.42 -12.25
CA ILE A 155 -7.75 -18.62 -13.67
C ILE A 155 -7.55 -17.27 -14.38
N LEU A 156 -8.42 -16.29 -14.11
CA LEU A 156 -8.30 -14.95 -14.70
C LEU A 156 -7.01 -14.27 -14.26
N GLY A 157 -6.60 -14.40 -13.01
CA GLY A 157 -5.35 -13.83 -12.50
C GLY A 157 -4.13 -14.37 -13.24
N TRP A 158 -4.05 -15.69 -13.43
CA TRP A 158 -2.99 -16.30 -14.23
C TRP A 158 -3.04 -15.89 -15.70
N LEU A 159 -4.23 -15.82 -16.30
CA LEU A 159 -4.40 -15.34 -17.66
C LEU A 159 -3.90 -13.90 -17.79
N MET A 160 -4.27 -13.02 -16.87
CA MET A 160 -3.80 -11.62 -16.82
C MET A 160 -2.28 -11.54 -16.69
N LEU A 161 -1.68 -12.34 -15.80
CA LEU A 161 -0.23 -12.37 -15.62
C LEU A 161 0.48 -12.86 -16.90
N VAL A 162 0.00 -13.93 -17.53
CA VAL A 162 0.56 -14.45 -18.78
C VAL A 162 0.46 -13.42 -19.91
N LEU A 163 -0.71 -12.79 -20.07
CA LEU A 163 -0.92 -11.75 -21.08
C LEU A 163 -0.01 -10.53 -20.86
N LEU A 164 0.20 -10.12 -19.62
CA LEU A 164 1.16 -9.08 -19.24
C LEU A 164 2.59 -9.45 -19.63
N LEU A 165 3.01 -10.70 -19.40
CA LEU A 165 4.36 -11.15 -19.71
C LEU A 165 4.61 -11.28 -21.22
N ILE A 166 3.59 -11.68 -22.00
CA ILE A 166 3.69 -11.83 -23.45
C ILE A 166 3.62 -10.44 -24.14
N TRP A 167 2.63 -9.62 -23.80
CA TRP A 167 2.36 -8.32 -24.44
C TRP A 167 2.26 -7.18 -23.42
N PRO A 168 3.37 -6.80 -22.73
CA PRO A 168 3.31 -5.80 -21.66
C PRO A 168 2.90 -4.44 -22.17
N HIS A 169 3.22 -4.03 -23.39
CA HIS A 169 2.80 -2.73 -23.91
C HIS A 169 1.28 -2.56 -23.95
N ILE A 170 0.52 -3.65 -24.09
CA ILE A 170 -0.95 -3.67 -24.11
C ILE A 170 -1.51 -3.93 -22.72
N PHE A 171 -0.97 -4.92 -22.03
CA PHE A 171 -1.50 -5.41 -20.76
C PHE A 171 -0.72 -4.91 -19.53
N PHE A 172 0.01 -3.80 -19.65
CA PHE A 172 0.85 -3.24 -18.58
C PHE A 172 0.09 -3.00 -17.27
N GLY A 173 -1.20 -2.66 -17.35
CA GLY A 173 -2.06 -2.41 -16.19
C GLY A 173 -2.43 -3.65 -15.39
N PHE A 174 -2.25 -4.86 -15.95
CA PHE A 174 -2.54 -6.11 -15.24
C PHE A 174 -1.54 -6.39 -14.10
N ILE A 175 -0.43 -5.65 -14.02
CA ILE A 175 0.48 -5.70 -12.87
C ILE A 175 -0.24 -5.37 -11.56
N TRP A 176 -1.25 -4.49 -11.63
CA TRP A 176 -1.99 -4.00 -10.47
C TRP A 176 -3.24 -4.83 -10.12
N LEU A 177 -3.52 -5.89 -10.88
CA LEU A 177 -4.73 -6.72 -10.71
C LEU A 177 -4.42 -8.21 -10.59
N SER A 178 -3.46 -8.69 -11.38
CA SER A 178 -3.19 -10.13 -11.52
C SER A 178 -2.82 -10.77 -10.19
N ILE A 179 -2.02 -10.11 -9.35
CA ILE A 179 -1.58 -10.70 -8.08
C ILE A 179 -2.79 -10.86 -7.14
N TYR A 180 -3.68 -9.86 -7.08
CA TYR A 180 -4.87 -9.96 -6.23
C TYR A 180 -5.78 -11.11 -6.69
N PHE A 181 -6.03 -11.22 -7.99
CA PHE A 181 -6.85 -12.29 -8.55
C PHE A 181 -6.27 -13.69 -8.32
N ILE A 182 -4.94 -13.82 -8.23
CA ILE A 182 -4.28 -15.09 -7.89
C ILE A 182 -4.34 -15.35 -6.39
N LEU A 183 -4.00 -14.37 -5.56
CA LEU A 183 -3.76 -14.58 -4.13
C LEU A 183 -5.02 -14.53 -3.27
N GLU A 184 -6.04 -13.78 -3.66
CA GLU A 184 -7.29 -13.71 -2.90
C GLU A 184 -7.97 -15.08 -2.81
N PRO A 185 -8.15 -15.85 -3.91
CA PRO A 185 -8.60 -17.24 -3.85
C PRO A 185 -7.71 -18.14 -3.00
N ILE A 186 -6.38 -18.00 -3.09
CA ILE A 186 -5.45 -18.80 -2.28
C ILE A 186 -5.67 -18.54 -0.80
N ASN A 187 -5.82 -17.28 -0.39
CA ASN A 187 -6.11 -16.94 1.00
C ASN A 187 -7.43 -17.54 1.47
N VAL A 188 -8.48 -17.47 0.64
CA VAL A 188 -9.77 -18.13 0.92
C VAL A 188 -9.59 -19.65 1.11
N TRP A 189 -8.88 -20.32 0.21
CA TRP A 189 -8.67 -21.78 0.28
C TRP A 189 -7.79 -22.21 1.45
N LEU A 190 -6.81 -21.39 1.84
CA LEU A 190 -5.95 -21.65 3.00
C LEU A 190 -6.60 -21.28 4.34
N GLY A 191 -7.76 -20.62 4.31
CA GLY A 191 -8.45 -20.10 5.50
C GLY A 191 -7.75 -18.89 6.12
N ASN A 192 -6.95 -18.17 5.33
CA ASN A 192 -6.36 -16.90 5.75
C ASN A 192 -7.41 -15.79 5.64
N ARG A 193 -7.21 -14.71 6.41
CA ARG A 193 -8.04 -13.51 6.32
C ARG A 193 -8.06 -12.99 4.88
N SER A 194 -9.25 -12.73 4.36
CA SER A 194 -9.48 -12.33 2.96
C SER A 194 -10.50 -11.20 2.88
N LEU A 195 -10.42 -10.36 1.84
CA LEU A 195 -11.44 -9.33 1.59
C LEU A 195 -12.80 -9.96 1.22
N ALA A 196 -12.76 -11.17 0.66
CA ALA A 196 -13.92 -11.96 0.29
C ALA A 196 -14.86 -12.25 1.48
N GLU A 197 -14.36 -12.28 2.72
CA GLU A 197 -15.19 -12.44 3.93
C GLU A 197 -16.25 -11.34 4.09
N TRP A 198 -15.94 -10.13 3.62
CA TRP A 198 -16.84 -8.99 3.68
C TRP A 198 -17.62 -8.80 2.38
N THR A 199 -16.98 -8.94 1.22
CA THR A 199 -17.66 -8.80 -0.06
C THR A 199 -18.71 -9.90 -0.28
N ASN A 200 -18.54 -11.09 0.32
CA ASN A 200 -19.55 -12.14 0.32
C ASN A 200 -20.83 -11.75 1.09
N LYS A 201 -20.73 -10.77 2.00
CA LYS A 201 -21.88 -10.18 2.72
C LYS A 201 -22.33 -8.86 2.08
N GLY A 202 -21.74 -8.47 0.95
CA GLY A 202 -21.98 -7.19 0.29
C GLY A 202 -21.35 -5.98 1.01
N ASP A 203 -20.53 -6.19 2.04
CA ASP A 203 -19.88 -5.11 2.80
C ASP A 203 -18.56 -4.71 2.13
N TRP A 204 -18.53 -3.51 1.56
CA TRP A 204 -17.38 -2.96 0.85
C TRP A 204 -16.60 -1.95 1.69
N SER A 205 -17.00 -1.73 2.94
CA SER A 205 -16.33 -0.77 3.83
C SER A 205 -14.82 -1.03 3.97
N PRO A 206 -14.31 -2.28 4.13
CA PRO A 206 -12.87 -2.53 4.18
C PRO A 206 -12.14 -2.17 2.88
N VAL A 207 -12.74 -2.50 1.74
CA VAL A 207 -12.19 -2.23 0.40
C VAL A 207 -12.08 -0.73 0.18
N ILE A 208 -13.13 0.02 0.54
CA ILE A 208 -13.14 1.49 0.40
C ILE A 208 -12.16 2.13 1.38
N ALA A 209 -12.03 1.61 2.61
CA ALA A 209 -11.01 2.08 3.55
C ALA A 209 -9.59 1.90 2.97
N LEU A 210 -9.30 0.73 2.38
CA LEU A 210 -8.04 0.46 1.68
C LEU A 210 -7.83 1.42 0.49
N TRP A 211 -8.86 1.64 -0.32
CA TRP A 211 -8.80 2.56 -1.47
C TRP A 211 -8.54 4.01 -1.06
N LEU A 212 -9.20 4.51 -0.01
CA LEU A 212 -8.93 5.86 0.47
C LEU A 212 -7.56 5.95 1.13
N GLY A 213 -7.15 4.91 1.87
CA GLY A 213 -5.83 4.80 2.48
C GLY A 213 -4.72 4.88 1.43
N VAL A 214 -4.83 4.07 0.37
CA VAL A 214 -3.83 4.05 -0.70
C VAL A 214 -3.84 5.32 -1.55
N LEU A 215 -5.00 5.94 -1.77
CA LEU A 215 -5.07 7.22 -2.50
C LEU A 215 -4.41 8.35 -1.71
N LEU A 216 -4.57 8.36 -0.38
CA LEU A 216 -3.86 9.29 0.49
C LEU A 216 -2.35 9.07 0.42
N THR A 217 -1.89 7.82 0.52
CA THR A 217 -0.45 7.53 0.39
C THR A 217 0.06 7.86 -1.00
N ALA A 218 -0.70 7.53 -2.06
CA ALA A 218 -0.34 7.83 -3.44
C ALA A 218 -0.20 9.33 -3.66
N PHE A 219 -1.11 10.15 -3.11
CA PHE A 219 -0.99 11.60 -3.17
C PHE A 219 0.36 12.09 -2.62
N PHE A 220 0.74 11.64 -1.42
CA PHE A 220 2.03 12.01 -0.82
C PHE A 220 3.24 11.38 -1.53
N TRP A 221 3.08 10.17 -2.08
CA TRP A 221 4.06 9.48 -2.91
C TRP A 221 4.42 10.31 -4.14
N GLU A 222 3.42 10.75 -4.89
CA GLU A 222 3.68 11.60 -6.06
C GLU A 222 4.17 12.99 -5.68
N MET A 223 3.60 13.59 -4.64
CA MET A 223 4.01 14.90 -4.17
C MET A 223 5.49 14.90 -3.78
N TRP A 224 5.90 14.01 -2.89
CA TRP A 224 7.29 13.99 -2.41
C TRP A 224 8.28 13.57 -3.49
N ASN A 225 7.86 12.75 -4.46
CA ASN A 225 8.70 12.37 -5.59
C ASN A 225 8.96 13.51 -6.59
N TYR A 226 8.07 14.50 -6.66
CA TYR A 226 8.13 15.59 -7.65
C TYR A 226 9.49 16.31 -7.68
N TYR A 227 9.93 16.78 -6.51
CA TYR A 227 11.25 17.40 -6.32
C TYR A 227 12.28 16.42 -5.75
N SER A 228 12.13 15.10 -5.91
CA SER A 228 13.10 14.11 -5.44
C SER A 228 14.22 13.82 -6.46
N PHE A 229 15.30 13.20 -5.99
CA PHE A 229 16.52 12.83 -6.70
C PHE A 229 17.38 11.92 -5.79
N PRO A 230 17.62 10.66 -6.16
CA PRO A 230 16.97 9.96 -7.28
C PRO A 230 15.44 9.98 -7.16
N LYS A 231 14.75 9.86 -8.30
CA LYS A 231 13.28 9.84 -8.39
C LYS A 231 12.83 8.76 -9.36
N TRP A 232 11.61 8.28 -9.21
CA TRP A 232 10.99 7.43 -10.23
C TRP A 232 10.13 8.27 -11.17
N ILE A 233 10.07 7.90 -12.44
CA ILE A 233 9.16 8.48 -13.43
C ILE A 233 8.32 7.36 -14.04
N TYR A 234 7.08 7.68 -14.40
CA TYR A 234 6.13 6.71 -14.92
C TYR A 234 6.03 6.75 -16.44
N HIS A 235 5.93 5.57 -17.03
CA HIS A 235 5.65 5.36 -18.44
C HIS A 235 4.27 4.73 -18.55
N VAL A 236 3.24 5.55 -18.77
CA VAL A 236 1.86 5.09 -18.94
C VAL A 236 1.49 5.16 -20.43
N PRO A 237 1.43 4.01 -21.13
CA PRO A 237 0.95 3.98 -22.51
C PRO A 237 -0.42 4.67 -22.65
N TRP A 238 -0.56 5.55 -23.64
CA TRP A 238 -1.79 6.25 -24.02
C TRP A 238 -2.43 7.19 -22.98
N GLY A 239 -1.88 7.26 -21.76
CA GLY A 239 -2.48 7.97 -20.62
C GLY A 239 -1.59 9.02 -19.98
N ASN A 240 -0.47 9.40 -20.61
CA ASN A 240 0.53 10.30 -20.01
C ASN A 240 0.14 11.80 -20.13
N TRP A 241 -1.04 12.16 -19.62
CA TRP A 241 -1.57 13.53 -19.62
C TRP A 241 -2.33 13.81 -18.31
N LEU A 242 -2.53 15.10 -17.99
CA LEU A 242 -3.11 15.57 -16.70
C LEU A 242 -2.39 15.02 -15.47
N HIS A 243 -1.12 15.38 -15.32
CA HIS A 243 -0.32 14.99 -14.16
C HIS A 243 -0.77 15.69 -12.89
N ILE A 244 -0.91 14.90 -11.82
CA ILE A 244 -0.94 15.38 -10.45
C ILE A 244 0.41 14.99 -9.86
N PHE A 245 1.31 15.98 -9.76
CA PHE A 245 2.73 15.77 -9.50
C PHE A 245 3.38 14.86 -10.56
N GLU A 246 3.95 13.70 -10.19
CA GLU A 246 4.68 12.82 -11.12
C GLU A 246 3.79 11.83 -11.87
N MET A 247 2.60 11.53 -11.36
CA MET A 247 1.71 10.52 -11.95
C MET A 247 0.61 11.19 -12.79
N PRO A 248 0.32 10.70 -14.00
CA PRO A 248 -0.90 11.08 -14.72
C PRO A 248 -2.14 10.66 -13.94
N LEU A 249 -3.24 11.42 -14.04
CA LEU A 249 -4.48 11.14 -13.32
C LEU A 249 -4.97 9.69 -13.50
N LEU A 250 -4.87 9.14 -14.72
CA LEU A 250 -5.24 7.75 -15.00
C LEU A 250 -4.40 6.74 -14.20
N GLY A 251 -3.15 7.07 -13.93
CA GLY A 251 -2.24 6.26 -13.12
C GLY A 251 -2.73 6.04 -11.69
N TYR A 252 -3.47 7.00 -11.12
CA TYR A 252 -4.04 6.84 -9.79
C TYR A 252 -5.06 5.70 -9.69
N GLY A 253 -5.67 5.31 -10.81
CA GLY A 253 -6.55 4.15 -10.87
C GLY A 253 -5.82 2.83 -10.55
N GLY A 254 -4.52 2.75 -10.83
CA GLY A 254 -3.70 1.58 -10.49
C GLY A 254 -3.45 1.41 -8.99
N TYR A 255 -3.49 2.49 -8.21
CA TYR A 255 -3.32 2.42 -6.75
C TYR A 255 -4.47 1.69 -6.05
N LEU A 256 -5.69 1.76 -6.61
CA LEU A 256 -6.87 1.13 -6.01
C LEU A 256 -6.73 -0.39 -5.90
N PRO A 257 -6.49 -1.15 -6.99
CA PRO A 257 -6.32 -2.59 -6.88
C PRO A 257 -4.96 -2.96 -6.27
N PHE A 258 -3.92 -2.10 -6.38
CA PHE A 258 -2.65 -2.29 -5.68
C PHE A 258 -2.84 -2.44 -4.15
N ALA A 259 -3.73 -1.67 -3.52
CA ALA A 259 -4.01 -1.84 -2.09
C ALA A 259 -4.60 -3.22 -1.74
N LEU A 260 -5.36 -3.80 -2.67
CA LEU A 260 -5.93 -5.14 -2.50
C LEU A 260 -4.84 -6.21 -2.64
N GLU A 261 -3.89 -6.01 -3.57
CA GLU A 261 -2.70 -6.86 -3.72
C GLU A 261 -1.84 -6.86 -2.46
N LEU A 262 -1.59 -5.67 -1.87
CA LEU A 262 -0.88 -5.56 -0.60
C LEU A 262 -1.59 -6.30 0.53
N TYR A 263 -2.91 -6.18 0.62
CA TYR A 263 -3.71 -6.88 1.63
C TYR A 263 -3.63 -8.40 1.47
N ALA A 264 -3.83 -8.90 0.25
CA ALA A 264 -3.77 -10.34 -0.04
C ALA A 264 -2.36 -10.90 0.20
N LEU A 265 -1.30 -10.21 -0.23
CA LEU A 265 0.08 -10.61 0.01
C LEU A 265 0.40 -10.65 1.51
N TYR A 266 0.07 -9.60 2.25
CA TYR A 266 0.31 -9.54 3.69
C TYR A 266 -0.36 -10.71 4.42
N HIS A 267 -1.64 -10.96 4.15
CA HIS A 267 -2.39 -12.02 4.82
C HIS A 267 -1.93 -13.42 4.41
N LEU A 268 -1.42 -13.59 3.18
CA LEU A 268 -0.75 -14.82 2.77
C LEU A 268 0.52 -15.05 3.59
N VAL A 269 1.40 -14.03 3.69
CA VAL A 269 2.67 -14.14 4.43
C VAL A 269 2.43 -14.48 5.90
N ILE A 270 1.57 -13.74 6.60
CA ILE A 270 1.32 -14.02 8.02
C ILE A 270 0.60 -15.36 8.24
N GLY A 271 -0.25 -15.78 7.29
CA GLY A 271 -0.92 -17.07 7.31
C GLY A 271 0.07 -18.24 7.23
N LEU A 272 1.15 -18.09 6.46
CA LEU A 272 2.27 -19.05 6.42
C LEU A 272 3.02 -19.14 7.75
N PHE A 273 3.04 -18.07 8.55
CA PHE A 273 3.59 -18.06 9.91
C PHE A 273 2.57 -18.49 10.98
N GLY A 274 1.38 -18.95 10.57
CA GLY A 274 0.36 -19.51 11.46
C GLY A 274 -0.70 -18.52 11.98
N ASP A 275 -0.59 -17.22 11.68
CA ASP A 275 -1.55 -16.19 12.10
C ASP A 275 -2.66 -15.99 11.04
N LYS A 276 -3.39 -17.07 10.74
CA LYS A 276 -4.33 -17.12 9.60
C LYS A 276 -5.47 -16.10 9.70
N SER A 277 -6.03 -15.91 10.89
CA SER A 277 -7.17 -15.01 11.13
C SER A 277 -6.76 -13.74 11.87
N SER A 278 -5.56 -13.22 11.60
CA SER A 278 -5.06 -12.02 12.29
C SER A 278 -5.97 -10.81 12.06
N GLU A 279 -6.55 -10.28 13.13
CA GLU A 279 -7.30 -9.03 13.13
C GLU A 279 -6.42 -7.83 13.50
N TYR A 280 -5.11 -7.97 13.30
CA TYR A 280 -4.15 -6.94 13.65
C TYR A 280 -4.37 -5.66 12.85
N VAL A 281 -4.58 -5.77 11.53
CA VAL A 281 -4.92 -4.63 10.67
C VAL A 281 -6.43 -4.44 10.71
N LYS A 282 -6.91 -3.36 11.35
CA LYS A 282 -8.35 -3.11 11.50
C LYS A 282 -8.82 -2.17 10.40
N VAL A 283 -9.09 -2.74 9.22
CA VAL A 283 -9.79 -2.06 8.11
C VAL A 283 -11.30 -1.91 8.35
N LEU A 284 -11.78 -2.37 9.49
CA LEU A 284 -13.09 -2.09 10.06
C LEU A 284 -12.93 -1.83 11.56
N SER A 285 -13.55 -0.78 12.08
CA SER A 285 -13.72 -0.68 13.53
C SER A 285 -14.85 -1.60 13.96
N GLU A 286 -14.59 -2.53 14.86
CA GLU A 286 -15.65 -3.14 15.65
C GLU A 286 -16.37 -2.01 16.40
N SER A 287 -17.69 -1.94 16.23
CA SER A 287 -18.56 -0.93 16.85
C SER A 287 -18.70 -1.14 18.36
#